data_AF-A0AAJ3NJT2-F1
#
_entry.id   AF-A0AAJ3NJT2-F1
#
_cell.length_a   1.000
_cell.length_b   1.000
_cell.length_c   1.000
_cell.angle_alpha   90.00
_cell.angle_beta   90.00
_cell.angle_gamma   90.00
#
_symmetry.space_group_name_H-M   'P 1'
#
loop_
_entity.id
_entity.type
_entity.pdbx_description
1 polymer ?
#
loop_
_entity_poly.entity_id
_entity_poly.type
_entity_poly.pdbx_seq_one_letter_code
_entity_poly.pdbx_strand_id
1 'polypeptide(L)'
;MGGDQALHVDPEVMRGFVGAAGGAAEHVLARLAQLDDQVGRMLGGWRGASGAAYGSAWGLWHQGAREVQAGLATLARLVGEAGDLFDQSEATAAHEMRGVYRG
;
A
#
# COMPACT_ATOMS: atom_id res chain seq x y z
N MET A 1 8.43 -15.39 35.33
CA MET A 1 7.21 -14.59 35.25
C MET A 1 7.30 -13.73 34.01
N GLY A 2 6.90 -14.28 32.86
CA GLY A 2 6.86 -13.54 31.60
C GLY A 2 5.49 -12.88 31.52
N GLY A 3 5.43 -11.63 31.95
CA GLY A 3 4.24 -10.80 31.76
C GLY A 3 4.06 -10.57 30.27
N ASP A 4 3.02 -11.19 29.74
CA ASP A 4 2.28 -10.85 28.54
C ASP A 4 2.63 -9.45 28.00
N GLN A 5 3.60 -9.40 27.11
CA GLN A 5 3.88 -8.20 26.33
C GLN A 5 2.85 -8.19 25.20
N ALA A 6 1.57 -8.05 25.57
CA ALA A 6 0.48 -7.89 24.65
C ALA A 6 0.87 -6.73 23.72
N LEU A 7 1.17 -7.06 22.47
CA LEU A 7 1.55 -6.11 21.44
C LEU A 7 0.30 -5.23 21.20
N HIS A 8 0.17 -4.15 21.97
CA HIS A 8 -0.91 -3.20 21.82
C HIS A 8 -0.70 -2.47 20.49
N VAL A 9 -1.35 -2.99 19.46
CA VAL A 9 -1.54 -2.29 18.20
C VAL A 9 -2.60 -1.22 18.46
N ASP A 10 -2.26 0.05 18.21
CA ASP A 10 -3.23 1.15 18.26
C ASP A 10 -4.05 1.15 16.94
N PRO A 11 -5.37 0.88 16.99
CA PRO A 11 -6.21 0.80 15.80
C PRO A 11 -6.27 2.12 15.02
N GLU A 12 -6.17 3.27 15.69
CA GLU A 12 -6.15 4.59 15.05
C GLU A 12 -4.86 4.79 14.25
N VAL A 13 -3.72 4.34 14.79
CA VAL A 13 -2.43 4.37 14.08
C VAL A 13 -2.47 3.46 12.86
N MET A 14 -3.09 2.29 12.96
CA MET A 14 -3.17 1.36 11.85
C MET A 14 -4.10 1.85 10.74
N ARG A 15 -5.27 2.41 11.09
CA ARG A 15 -6.16 3.08 10.13
C ARG A 15 -5.49 4.28 9.46
N GLY A 16 -4.77 5.10 10.23
CA GLY A 16 -3.99 6.22 9.70
C GLY A 16 -2.91 5.78 8.71
N PHE A 17 -2.20 4.69 9.02
CA PHE A 17 -1.20 4.12 8.13
C PHE A 17 -1.82 3.58 6.83
N VAL A 18 -2.94 2.86 6.89
CA VAL A 18 -3.65 2.37 5.70
C VAL A 18 -4.06 3.53 4.80
N GLY A 19 -4.64 4.59 5.38
CA GLY A 19 -5.03 5.79 4.64
C GLY A 19 -3.84 6.52 4.00
N ALA A 20 -2.74 6.70 4.74
CA ALA A 20 -1.52 7.31 4.23
C ALA A 20 -0.86 6.48 3.13
N ALA A 21 -0.81 5.16 3.28
CA ALA A 21 -0.28 4.24 2.28
C ALA A 21 -1.14 4.22 1.00
N GLY A 22 -2.46 4.22 1.15
CA GLY A 22 -3.40 4.33 0.02
C GLY A 22 -3.23 5.65 -0.74
N GLY A 23 -3.24 6.78 -0.05
CA GLY A 23 -3.04 8.10 -0.66
C GLY A 23 -1.66 8.24 -1.33
N ALA A 24 -0.59 7.70 -0.72
CA ALA A 24 0.73 7.67 -1.33
C ALA A 24 0.76 6.81 -2.61
N ALA A 25 0.08 5.67 -2.62
CA ALA A 25 -0.02 4.80 -3.79
C ALA A 25 -0.79 5.48 -4.94
N GLU A 26 -1.93 6.12 -4.64
CA GLU A 26 -2.70 6.90 -5.63
C GLU A 26 -1.89 8.05 -6.23
N HIS A 27 -1.15 8.79 -5.39
CA HIS A 27 -0.28 9.87 -5.85
C HIS A 27 0.85 9.38 -6.75
N VAL A 28 1.50 8.27 -6.39
CA VAL A 28 2.53 7.64 -7.22
C VAL A 28 1.95 7.21 -8.56
N LEU A 29 0.74 6.64 -8.58
CA LEU A 29 0.05 6.22 -9.80
C LEU A 29 -0.24 7.38 -10.75
N ALA A 30 -0.78 8.48 -10.21
CA ALA A 30 -1.07 9.67 -11.00
C ALA A 30 0.21 10.24 -11.64
N ARG A 31 1.31 10.28 -10.88
CA ARG A 31 2.61 10.74 -11.40
C ARG A 31 3.21 9.81 -12.44
N LEU A 32 3.03 8.49 -12.29
CA LEU A 32 3.49 7.50 -13.24
C LEU A 32 2.81 7.69 -14.59
N ALA A 33 1.48 7.78 -14.59
CA ALA A 33 0.68 8.00 -15.80
C ALA A 33 1.07 9.31 -16.51
N GLN A 34 1.28 10.39 -15.75
CA GLN A 34 1.75 11.66 -16.31
C GLN A 34 3.13 11.52 -16.98
N LEU A 35 4.02 10.70 -16.40
CA LEU A 35 5.35 10.49 -16.95
C LEU A 35 5.31 9.59 -18.19
N ASP A 36 4.48 8.55 -18.20
CA ASP A 36 4.24 7.69 -19.36
C ASP A 36 3.77 8.50 -20.56
N ASP A 37 2.83 9.41 -20.36
CA ASP A 37 2.34 10.32 -21.40
C ASP A 37 3.44 11.23 -21.96
N GLN A 38 4.31 11.76 -21.08
CA GLN A 38 5.41 12.64 -21.49
C GLN A 38 6.45 11.88 -22.29
N VAL A 39 6.85 10.70 -21.82
CA VAL A 39 7.86 9.87 -22.48
C VAL A 39 7.32 9.29 -23.78
N GLY A 40 6.05 8.90 -23.84
CA GLY A 40 5.39 8.48 -25.08
C GLY A 40 5.43 9.56 -26.16
N ARG A 41 5.12 10.81 -25.80
CA ARG A 41 5.25 11.96 -26.74
C ARG A 41 6.69 12.18 -27.19
N MET A 42 7.65 12.11 -26.27
CA MET A 42 9.07 12.29 -26.59
C MET A 42 9.57 11.21 -27.55
N LEU A 43 9.28 9.93 -27.28
CA LEU A 43 9.68 8.80 -28.11
C LEU A 43 9.00 8.79 -29.48
N GLY A 44 7.80 9.35 -29.60
CA GLY A 44 7.14 9.55 -30.89
C GLY A 44 7.93 10.47 -31.84
N GLY A 45 8.67 11.44 -31.29
CA GLY A 45 9.53 12.35 -32.04
C GLY A 45 11.00 11.91 -32.13
N TRP A 46 11.48 11.14 -31.15
CA TRP A 46 12.89 10.76 -31.05
C TRP A 46 13.15 9.37 -31.63
N ARG A 47 13.65 9.35 -32.87
CA ARG A 47 13.93 8.13 -33.64
C ARG A 47 15.44 7.84 -33.74
N GLY A 48 15.78 6.62 -34.13
CA GLY A 48 17.16 6.14 -34.27
C GLY A 48 17.62 5.25 -33.12
N ALA A 49 18.87 4.79 -33.15
CA ALA A 49 19.41 3.82 -32.20
C ALA A 49 19.28 4.27 -30.73
N SER A 50 19.51 5.56 -30.44
CA SER A 50 19.37 6.12 -29.10
C SER A 50 17.91 6.14 -28.62
N GLY A 51 16.95 6.46 -29.51
CA GLY A 51 15.53 6.43 -29.19
C GLY A 51 15.03 5.00 -28.91
N ALA A 52 15.51 4.03 -29.70
CA ALA A 52 15.22 2.61 -29.46
C ALA A 52 15.80 2.11 -28.13
N ALA A 53 17.06 2.45 -27.82
CA ALA A 53 17.69 2.08 -26.55
C ALA A 53 16.96 2.69 -25.35
N TYR A 54 16.60 3.97 -25.43
CA TYR A 54 15.82 4.64 -24.40
C TYR A 54 14.42 4.03 -24.27
N GLY A 55 13.73 3.74 -25.37
CA GLY A 55 12.41 3.09 -25.35
C GLY A 55 12.43 1.72 -24.67
N SER A 56 13.47 0.91 -24.91
CA SER A 56 13.66 -0.37 -24.21
C SER A 56 13.90 -0.17 -22.70
N ALA A 57 14.78 0.76 -22.33
CA ALA A 57 15.03 1.09 -20.93
C ALA A 57 13.77 1.62 -20.22
N TRP A 58 12.98 2.43 -20.94
CA TRP A 58 11.70 2.94 -20.48
C TRP A 58 10.68 1.83 -20.24
N GLY A 59 10.57 0.88 -21.15
CA GLY A 59 9.69 -0.28 -20.98
C GLY A 59 10.03 -1.12 -19.74
N LEU A 60 11.33 -1.35 -19.50
CA LEU A 60 11.81 -2.04 -18.29
C LEU A 60 11.48 -1.26 -17.01
N TRP A 61 11.73 0.05 -17.02
CA TRP A 61 11.42 0.91 -15.89
C TRP A 61 9.92 0.91 -15.57
N HIS A 62 9.07 1.05 -16.59
CA HIS A 62 7.62 1.05 -16.43
C HIS A 62 7.09 -0.30 -15.92
N GLN A 63 7.70 -1.42 -16.34
CA GLN A 63 7.38 -2.71 -15.77
C GLN A 63 7.71 -2.79 -14.27
N GLY A 64 8.92 -2.37 -13.86
CA GLY A 64 9.30 -2.34 -12.45
C GLY A 64 8.41 -1.42 -11.61
N ALA A 65 7.98 -0.28 -12.16
CA ALA A 65 7.05 0.62 -11.49
C ALA A 65 5.69 -0.04 -11.20
N ARG A 66 5.17 -0.85 -12.14
CA ARG A 66 3.94 -1.64 -11.92
C ARG A 66 4.11 -2.73 -10.87
N GLU A 67 5.29 -3.34 -10.77
CA GLU A 67 5.60 -4.32 -9.71
C GLU A 67 5.58 -3.65 -8.33
N VAL A 68 6.19 -2.46 -8.20
CA VAL A 68 6.14 -1.67 -6.96
C VAL A 68 4.70 -1.31 -6.59
N GLN A 69 3.90 -0.86 -7.55
CA GLN A 69 2.48 -0.58 -7.34
C GLN A 69 1.72 -1.82 -6.81
N ALA A 70 1.92 -2.98 -7.42
CA ALA A 70 1.27 -4.22 -6.99
C ALA A 70 1.68 -4.63 -5.57
N GLY A 71 2.96 -4.45 -5.21
CA GLY A 71 3.47 -4.67 -3.86
C GLY A 71 2.81 -3.74 -2.84
N LEU A 72 2.73 -2.43 -3.13
CA LEU A 72 2.08 -1.45 -2.26
C LEU A 72 0.59 -1.75 -2.06
N ALA A 73 -0.14 -2.11 -3.12
CA ALA A 73 -1.54 -2.49 -3.04
C ALA A 73 -1.74 -3.76 -2.17
N THR A 74 -0.82 -4.72 -2.28
CA THR A 74 -0.84 -5.93 -1.44
C THR A 74 -0.60 -5.60 0.02
N LEU A 75 0.39 -4.75 0.32
CA LEU A 75 0.67 -4.31 1.69
C LEU A 75 -0.52 -3.55 2.28
N ALA A 76 -1.12 -2.62 1.53
CA ALA A 76 -2.30 -1.88 1.99
C ALA A 76 -3.46 -2.83 2.34
N ARG A 77 -3.72 -3.85 1.50
CA ARG A 77 -4.73 -4.88 1.77
C ARG A 77 -4.43 -5.66 3.05
N LEU A 78 -3.20 -6.16 3.20
CA LEU A 78 -2.80 -6.95 4.38
C LEU A 78 -2.92 -6.16 5.67
N VAL A 79 -2.58 -4.86 5.66
CA VAL A 79 -2.73 -4.00 6.84
C VAL A 79 -4.20 -3.72 7.13
N GLY A 80 -5.04 -3.55 6.10
CA GLY A 80 -6.49 -3.45 6.27
C GLY A 80 -7.08 -4.71 6.93
N GLU A 81 -6.75 -5.89 6.42
CA GLU A 81 -7.18 -7.18 6.99
C GLU A 81 -6.73 -7.36 8.45
N ALA A 82 -5.49 -6.97 8.77
CA ALA A 82 -4.99 -7.00 10.14
C ALA A 82 -5.78 -6.05 11.06
N GLY A 83 -6.25 -4.91 10.56
CA GLY A 83 -7.07 -3.96 11.32
C GLY A 83 -8.44 -4.51 11.63
N ASP A 84 -9.10 -5.07 10.63
CA ASP A 84 -10.42 -5.68 10.79
C ASP A 84 -10.39 -6.85 11.79
N LEU A 85 -9.33 -7.66 11.77
CA LEU A 85 -9.13 -8.76 12.72
C LEU A 85 -8.89 -8.24 14.15
N PHE A 86 -8.14 -7.16 14.30
CA PHE A 86 -7.87 -6.56 15.61
C PHE A 86 -9.16 -6.01 16.23
N ASP A 87 -9.94 -5.21 15.47
CA ASP A 87 -11.21 -4.63 15.92
C ASP A 87 -12.21 -5.72 16.37
N GLN A 88 -12.29 -6.84 15.62
CA GLN A 88 -13.13 -8.00 15.99
C GLN A 88 -12.67 -8.67 17.30
N SER A 89 -11.36 -8.80 17.50
CA SER A 89 -10.80 -9.38 18.71
C SER A 89 -11.08 -8.53 19.95
N GLU A 90 -10.95 -7.20 19.81
CA GLU A 90 -11.22 -6.25 20.88
C GLU A 90 -12.71 -6.22 21.25
N ALA A 91 -13.60 -6.24 20.24
CA ALA A 91 -15.03 -6.29 20.46
C ALA A 91 -15.45 -7.56 21.23
N THR A 92 -14.89 -8.72 20.86
CA THR A 92 -15.16 -10.00 21.53
C THR A 92 -14.67 -9.97 22.99
N ALA A 93 -13.43 -9.54 23.22
CA ALA A 93 -12.87 -9.41 24.57
C ALA A 93 -13.68 -8.42 25.44
N ALA A 94 -14.10 -7.28 24.88
CA ALA A 94 -14.92 -6.30 25.58
C ALA A 94 -16.34 -6.82 25.91
N HIS A 95 -16.88 -7.72 25.08
CA HIS A 95 -18.15 -8.40 25.35
C HIS A 95 -18.01 -9.45 26.45
N GLU A 96 -16.95 -10.25 26.45
CA GLU A 96 -16.67 -11.23 27.50
C GLU A 96 -16.43 -10.56 28.87
N MET A 97 -15.61 -9.51 28.91
CA MET A 97 -15.37 -8.74 30.14
C MET A 97 -16.65 -8.11 30.71
N ARG A 98 -17.54 -7.61 29.86
CA ARG A 98 -18.86 -7.09 30.29
C ARG A 98 -19.79 -8.20 30.81
N GLY A 99 -19.66 -9.42 30.30
CA GLY A 99 -20.37 -10.60 30.79
C GLY A 99 -19.89 -11.01 32.18
N VAL A 100 -18.57 -11.01 32.41
CA VAL A 100 -17.96 -11.35 33.70
C VAL A 100 -18.29 -10.31 34.79
N TYR A 101 -18.35 -9.02 34.47
CA TYR A 101 -18.70 -7.98 35.45
C TYR A 101 -20.19 -7.92 35.83
N ARG A 102 -21.06 -8.57 35.04
CA ARG A 102 -22.52 -8.66 35.28
C ARG A 102 -22.98 -10.00 35.86
N GLY A 103 -22.06 -10.93 36.11
CA GLY A 103 -22.31 -12.26 36.69
C GLY A 103 -22.06 -12.31 38.19
#